data_AF-A0AAU2EWM5-F1
#
_entry.id   AF-A0AAU2EWM5-F1
#
_cell.length_a   1.000
_cell.length_b   1.000
_cell.length_c   1.000
_cell.angle_alpha   90.00
_cell.angle_beta   90.00
_cell.angle_gamma   90.00
#
_symmetry.space_group_name_H-M   'P 1'
#
loop_
_entity.id
_entity.type
_entity.pdbx_description
1 polymer ?
#
loop_
_entity_poly.entity_id
_entity_poly.type
_entity_poly.pdbx_seq_one_letter_code
_entity_poly.pdbx_strand_id
1 'polypeptide(L)' 'MTYEVQTTETAEAARQTRFGQLPERIRLEDMVAGQPASVPDPARNAYNEDEWTVRYCL' A
#
# COMPACT_ATOMS: atom_id res chain seq x y z
N MET A 1 -48.62 -11.09 -5.04
CA MET A 1 -47.55 -10.39 -5.78
C MET A 1 -46.28 -10.39 -4.93
N THR A 2 -45.59 -11.53 -4.85
CA THR A 2 -44.38 -11.72 -3.98
C THR A 2 -43.26 -12.50 -4.68
N TYR A 3 -43.43 -12.78 -5.97
CA TYR A 3 -42.55 -13.64 -6.78
C TYR A 3 -41.20 -12.95 -7.08
N GLU A 4 -41.23 -11.64 -7.28
CA GLU A 4 -40.05 -10.81 -7.61
C GLU A 4 -38.99 -10.78 -6.49
N VAL A 5 -39.45 -10.73 -5.24
CA VAL A 5 -38.56 -10.65 -4.06
C VAL A 5 -37.82 -11.97 -3.87
N GLN A 6 -38.53 -13.10 -4.00
CA GLN A 6 -37.92 -14.42 -3.89
C GLN A 6 -36.90 -14.68 -5.00
N THR A 7 -37.21 -14.34 -6.26
CA THR A 7 -36.24 -14.51 -7.36
C THR A 7 -34.97 -13.68 -7.16
N THR A 8 -35.11 -12.46 -6.64
CA THR A 8 -33.98 -11.58 -6.36
C THR A 8 -33.08 -12.14 -5.25
N GLU A 9 -33.67 -12.62 -4.16
CA GLU A 9 -32.97 -13.20 -3.01
C GLU A 9 -32.22 -14.49 -3.41
N THR A 10 -32.83 -15.36 -4.22
CA THR A 10 -32.17 -16.58 -4.72
C THR A 10 -31.00 -16.25 -5.64
N ALA A 11 -31.15 -15.23 -6.49
CA ALA A 11 -30.06 -14.79 -7.36
C ALA A 11 -28.91 -14.15 -6.58
N GLU A 12 -29.19 -13.42 -5.50
CA GLU A 12 -28.17 -12.87 -4.61
C GLU A 12 -27.43 -13.97 -3.85
N ALA A 13 -28.13 -14.94 -3.27
CA ALA A 13 -27.53 -16.09 -2.61
C ALA A 13 -26.60 -16.87 -3.55
N ALA A 14 -27.01 -17.10 -4.79
CA ALA A 14 -26.17 -17.75 -5.81
C ALA A 14 -24.91 -16.94 -6.15
N ARG A 15 -24.97 -15.60 -6.14
CA ARG A 15 -23.80 -14.73 -6.33
C ARG A 15 -22.86 -14.79 -5.12
N GLN A 16 -23.41 -14.70 -3.91
CA GLN A 16 -22.64 -14.77 -2.66
C GLN A 16 -21.91 -16.12 -2.52
N THR A 17 -22.53 -17.25 -2.90
CA THR A 17 -21.85 -18.56 -2.93
C THR A 17 -20.71 -18.60 -3.95
N ARG A 18 -20.84 -17.91 -5.09
CA ARG A 18 -19.82 -17.90 -6.16
C ARG A 18 -18.65 -16.96 -5.86
N PHE A 19 -18.93 -15.79 -5.28
CA PHE A 19 -17.97 -14.69 -5.14
C PHE A 19 -17.56 -14.42 -3.68
N GLY A 20 -18.25 -15.01 -2.71
CA GLY A 20 -18.02 -14.74 -1.29
C GLY A 20 -18.44 -13.33 -0.89
N GLN A 21 -17.97 -12.90 0.28
CA GLN A 21 -18.20 -11.55 0.79
C GLN A 21 -17.13 -10.58 0.29
N LEU A 22 -17.51 -9.31 0.14
CA LEU A 22 -16.57 -8.24 -0.16
C LEU A 22 -15.55 -8.13 0.99
N PRO A 23 -14.24 -8.11 0.69
CA PRO A 23 -13.21 -7.83 1.69
C PRO A 23 -13.39 -6.46 2.32
N GLU A 24 -12.73 -6.25 3.46
CA GLU A 24 -12.73 -4.95 4.11
C GLU A 24 -12.17 -3.86 3.17
N ARG A 25 -12.74 -2.67 3.25
CA ARG A 25 -12.32 -1.56 2.38
C ARG A 25 -10.93 -1.10 2.79
N ILE A 26 -10.00 -1.18 1.84
CA ILE A 26 -8.62 -0.70 1.98
C ILE A 26 -8.62 0.83 1.93
N ARG A 27 -7.82 1.47 2.78
CA ARG A 27 -7.65 2.93 2.75
C ARG A 27 -6.78 3.31 1.55
N LEU A 28 -6.97 4.52 1.04
CA LEU A 28 -6.25 4.95 -0.16
C LEU A 28 -4.73 4.94 0.05
N GLU A 29 -4.26 5.31 1.23
CA GLU A 29 -2.85 5.29 1.62
C GLU A 29 -2.23 3.89 1.57
N ASP A 30 -3.01 2.84 1.83
CA ASP A 30 -2.53 1.45 1.86
C ASP A 30 -2.52 0.83 0.45
N MET A 31 -3.12 1.50 -0.55
CA MET A 31 -3.13 1.05 -1.95
C MET A 31 -1.80 1.33 -2.67
N VAL A 32 -0.91 2.13 -2.07
CA VAL A 32 0.34 2.56 -2.69
C VAL A 32 1.54 2.18 -1.82
N ALA A 33 2.60 1.67 -2.45
CA ALA A 33 3.88 1.44 -1.79
C ALA A 33 4.85 2.57 -2.15
N GLY A 34 5.48 3.17 -1.12
CA GLY A 34 6.54 4.15 -1.32
C GLY A 34 7.84 3.47 -1.74
N GLN A 35 8.42 3.89 -2.87
CA GLN A 35 9.73 3.43 -3.33
C GLN A 35 10.65 4.65 -3.54
N PRO A 36 11.91 4.61 -3.07
CA PRO A 36 12.87 5.67 -3.36
C PRO A 36 13.05 5.88 -4.86
N ALA A 37 13.11 7.14 -5.31
CA ALA A 37 13.30 7.47 -6.72
C ALA A 37 14.67 7.01 -7.27
N SER A 38 15.67 6.86 -6.40
CA SER A 38 16.99 6.34 -6.74
C SER A 38 17.53 5.50 -5.59
N VAL A 39 18.55 4.68 -5.87
CA VAL A 39 19.32 4.00 -4.83
C VAL A 39 19.95 5.08 -3.92
N PRO A 40 19.75 5.02 -2.60
CA PRO A 40 20.39 5.95 -1.67
C PRO A 40 21.91 5.80 -1.73
N ASP A 41 22.63 6.92 -1.87
CA ASP A 41 24.09 6.95 -1.77
C ASP A 41 24.52 6.76 -0.30
N PRO A 42 25.26 5.69 0.04
CA PRO A 42 25.71 5.46 1.41
C PRO A 42 26.71 6.52 1.90
N ALA A 43 27.49 7.14 1.01
CA ALA A 43 28.44 8.19 1.39
C ALA A 43 27.76 9.50 1.78
N ARG A 44 26.54 9.75 1.27
CA ARG A 44 25.79 10.98 1.54
C ARG A 44 25.48 11.18 3.02
N ASN A 45 25.32 10.10 3.78
CA ASN A 45 25.03 10.13 5.21
C ASN A 45 26.22 9.66 6.07
N ALA A 46 27.39 9.43 5.47
CA ALA A 46 28.59 9.04 6.18
C ALA A 46 29.28 10.29 6.76
N TYR A 47 28.87 10.69 7.95
CA TYR A 47 29.55 11.76 8.69
C TYR A 47 30.95 11.30 9.13
N ASN A 48 31.95 12.14 8.90
CA ASN A 48 33.31 11.94 9.41
C ASN A 48 33.82 13.25 10.03
N GLU A 49 34.13 13.22 11.33
CA GLU A 49 34.62 14.37 12.07
C GLU A 49 36.05 14.81 11.65
N ASP A 50 36.84 13.87 11.14
CA ASP A 50 38.23 14.12 10.73
C ASP A 50 38.32 14.88 9.39
N GLU A 51 37.24 14.93 8.59
CA GLU A 51 37.20 15.70 7.34
C GLU A 51 37.48 17.18 7.57
N TRP A 52 37.05 17.74 8.71
CA TRP A 52 37.29 19.13 9.06
C TRP A 52 38.79 19.42 9.23
N THR A 53 39.51 18.50 9.89
CA THR A 53 40.95 18.63 10.17
C THR A 53 41.76 18.60 8.88
N VAL A 54 41.41 17.69 7.96
CA VAL A 54 42.12 17.56 6.67
C VAL A 54 41.86 18.76 5.74
N ARG A 55 40.66 19.34 5.75
CA ARG A 55 40.30 20.44 4.83
C ARG A 55 40.70 21.84 5.32
N TYR A 56 40.82 22.05 6.63
CA TYR A 56 40.96 23.40 7.19
C TYR A 56 42.20 23.61 8.07
N CYS A 57 42.94 22.56 8.41
CA CYS A 57 44.09 22.67 9.32
C CYS A 57 45.45 22.31 8.69
N LEU A 58 45.53 22.25 7.35
CA LEU A 58 46.78 22.07 6.58
C LEU A 58 47.35 23.40 6.06
#